data_AF-A0A2M8NIJ4-F1
#
_entry.id   AF-A0A2M8NIJ4-F1
#
_cell.length_a   1.000
_cell.length_b   1.000
_cell.length_c   1.000
_cell.angle_alpha   90.00
_cell.angle_beta   90.00
_cell.angle_gamma   90.00
#
_symmetry.space_group_name_H-M   'P 1'
#
loop_
_entity.id
_entity.type
_entity.pdbx_description
1 polymer ?
#
loop_
_entity_poly.entity_id
_entity_poly.type
_entity_poly.pdbx_seq_one_letter_code
_entity_poly.pdbx_strand_id
1 'polypeptide(L)'
;MDFDLPAPASVGMRWVEQMKAPNGDFLPMIRVQGTAVYPAADGSFWVRGMGQSDWFFETASESKRLDMDAGTRIVSFAFDRKEGVSAALDSRGKLHLYRKAVRVGVFDTPLQIEDDLQPAASISEGGDHCFLTDGARIAIFDLTGKLQKTIELHFSLGAFGVSPDGKTI
;
A
#
# COMPACT_ATOMS: atom_id res chain seq x y z
N MET A 1 -16.86 5.79 35.58
CA MET A 1 -15.55 6.43 35.40
C MET A 1 -15.24 6.27 33.93
N ASP A 2 -15.72 7.22 33.13
CA ASP A 2 -15.54 7.18 31.68
C ASP A 2 -14.09 7.54 31.38
N PHE A 3 -13.37 6.60 30.76
CA PHE A 3 -12.05 6.86 30.22
C PHE A 3 -12.24 7.58 28.90
N ASP A 4 -12.02 8.89 28.93
CA ASP A 4 -11.91 9.71 27.74
C ASP A 4 -10.60 9.32 27.03
N LEU A 5 -10.71 8.38 26.09
CA LEU A 5 -9.57 7.96 25.27
C LEU A 5 -9.23 9.13 24.34
N PRO A 6 -7.96 9.61 24.32
CA PRO A 6 -7.59 10.69 23.43
C PRO A 6 -7.84 10.28 21.97
N ALA A 7 -8.23 11.25 21.15
CA ALA A 7 -8.53 11.04 19.74
C ALA A 7 -7.42 10.21 19.04
N PRO A 8 -7.79 9.23 18.19
CA PRO A 8 -6.90 8.17 17.68
C PRO A 8 -5.64 8.68 16.97
N ALA A 9 -5.64 9.91 16.43
CA ALA A 9 -4.49 10.51 15.75
C ALA A 9 -3.29 10.76 16.69
N SER A 10 -3.53 11.09 17.96
CA SER A 10 -2.47 11.47 18.91
C SER A 10 -1.67 10.28 19.48
N VAL A 11 -2.29 9.10 19.54
CA VAL A 11 -1.64 7.87 20.02
C VAL A 11 -0.80 7.22 18.91
N GLY A 12 -1.21 7.34 17.65
CA GLY A 12 -0.52 6.76 16.50
C GLY A 12 0.87 7.35 16.26
N MET A 13 1.02 8.67 16.39
CA MET A 13 2.28 9.36 16.08
C MET A 13 3.43 8.96 17.01
N ARG A 14 3.16 8.88 18.32
CA ARG A 14 4.17 8.51 19.34
C ARG A 14 4.68 7.07 19.18
N TRP A 15 3.88 6.21 18.56
CA TRP A 15 4.27 4.83 18.27
C TRP A 15 5.09 4.72 16.98
N VAL A 16 4.70 5.42 15.91
CA VAL A 16 5.47 5.43 14.64
C VAL A 16 6.86 6.04 14.84
N GLU A 17 7.00 7.07 15.67
CA GLU A 17 8.30 7.68 16.02
C GLU A 17 9.31 6.70 16.64
N GLN A 18 8.83 5.63 17.29
CA GLN A 18 9.67 4.60 17.88
C GLN A 18 10.11 3.54 16.86
N MET A 19 9.52 3.54 15.66
CA MET A 19 9.74 2.53 14.62
C MET A 19 10.81 2.96 13.63
N LYS A 20 11.96 3.33 14.20
CA LYS A 20 13.17 3.67 13.45
C LYS A 20 14.16 2.52 13.48
N ALA A 21 14.81 2.27 12.36
CA ALA A 21 15.97 1.40 12.28
C ALA A 21 17.16 2.01 13.07
N PRO A 22 18.21 1.22 13.38
CA PRO A 22 19.37 1.71 14.12
C PRO A 22 20.09 2.90 13.45
N ASN A 23 19.92 3.09 12.13
CA ASN A 23 20.47 4.22 11.39
C ASN A 23 19.63 5.51 11.53
N GLY A 24 18.50 5.46 12.23
CA GLY A 24 17.59 6.61 12.45
C GLY A 24 16.47 6.74 11.42
N ASP A 25 16.47 5.93 10.36
CA ASP A 25 15.43 5.97 9.32
C ASP A 25 14.17 5.25 9.79
N PHE A 26 13.00 5.71 9.36
CA PHE A 26 11.76 4.98 9.57
C PHE A 26 11.78 3.65 8.81
N LEU A 27 11.29 2.58 9.47
CA LEU A 27 11.10 1.29 8.82
C LEU A 27 10.13 1.42 7.64
N PRO A 28 10.33 0.70 6.51
CA PRO A 28 9.50 0.85 5.32
C PRO A 28 8.07 0.36 5.52
N MET A 29 7.89 -0.64 6.38
CA MET A 29 6.60 -1.17 6.79
C MET A 29 6.72 -1.76 8.19
N ILE A 30 5.68 -1.59 9.00
CA ILE A 30 5.52 -2.25 10.29
C ILE A 30 4.22 -3.07 10.23
N ARG A 31 4.26 -4.33 10.65
CA ARG A 31 3.06 -5.17 10.77
C ARG A 31 2.95 -5.75 12.18
N VAL A 32 1.82 -5.53 12.84
CA VAL A 32 1.54 -6.08 14.17
C VAL A 32 0.05 -6.39 14.31
N GLN A 33 -0.29 -7.61 14.76
CA GLN A 33 -1.67 -8.01 15.08
C GLN A 33 -2.74 -7.60 14.03
N GLY A 34 -2.47 -7.84 12.74
CA GLY A 34 -3.41 -7.51 11.66
C GLY A 34 -3.45 -6.03 11.26
N THR A 35 -2.62 -5.19 11.87
CA THR A 35 -2.38 -3.80 11.46
C THR A 35 -1.10 -3.72 10.64
N ALA A 36 -1.14 -2.99 9.53
CA ALA A 36 0.03 -2.62 8.73
C ALA A 36 0.17 -1.10 8.72
N VAL A 37 1.40 -0.60 8.89
CA VAL A 37 1.72 0.82 8.86
C VAL A 37 2.87 1.06 7.88
N TYR A 38 2.68 2.02 6.98
CA TYR A 38 3.62 2.43 5.96
C TYR A 38 3.97 3.91 6.19
N PRO A 39 5.05 4.22 6.91
CA PRO A 39 5.44 5.60 7.17
C PRO A 39 6.15 6.22 5.97
N ALA A 40 5.93 7.52 5.76
CA ALA A 40 6.73 8.34 4.87
C ALA A 40 8.22 8.27 5.26
N ALA A 41 9.11 8.60 4.32
CA ALA A 41 10.55 8.58 4.57
C ALA A 41 10.95 9.55 5.71
N ASP A 42 10.28 10.69 5.80
CA ASP A 42 10.50 11.73 6.81
C ASP A 42 9.59 11.60 8.05
N GLY A 43 8.66 10.64 8.05
CA GLY A 43 7.67 10.44 9.12
C GLY A 43 6.57 11.49 9.19
N SER A 44 6.43 12.38 8.21
CA SER A 44 5.42 13.45 8.21
C SER A 44 3.98 12.93 8.04
N PHE A 45 3.83 11.75 7.44
CA PHE A 45 2.56 11.03 7.30
C PHE A 45 2.79 9.53 7.25
N TRP A 46 1.72 8.75 7.36
CA TRP A 46 1.75 7.31 7.18
C TRP A 46 0.40 6.79 6.66
N VAL A 47 0.43 5.62 6.05
CA VAL A 47 -0.80 4.86 5.76
C VAL A 47 -0.92 3.72 6.73
N ARG A 48 -2.11 3.57 7.33
CA ARG A 48 -2.43 2.49 8.26
C ARG A 48 -3.58 1.65 7.72
N GLY A 49 -3.34 0.35 7.56
CA GLY A 49 -4.36 -0.65 7.28
C GLY A 49 -4.69 -1.46 8.52
N MET A 50 -5.97 -1.62 8.84
CA MET A 50 -6.49 -2.54 9.84
C MET A 50 -7.29 -3.63 9.14
N GLY A 51 -6.76 -4.85 9.12
CA GLY A 51 -7.32 -5.92 8.31
C GLY A 51 -7.22 -5.60 6.81
N GLN A 52 -8.32 -5.80 6.07
CA GLN A 52 -8.32 -5.70 4.61
C GLN A 52 -9.22 -4.60 4.04
N SER A 53 -10.04 -3.93 4.86
CA SER A 53 -11.06 -2.98 4.37
C SER A 53 -11.00 -1.61 5.06
N ASP A 54 -10.20 -1.47 6.12
CA ASP A 54 -10.09 -0.24 6.89
C ASP A 54 -8.69 0.35 6.72
N TRP A 55 -8.57 1.25 5.75
CA TRP A 55 -7.31 1.93 5.41
C TRP A 55 -7.43 3.43 5.64
N PHE A 56 -6.39 4.01 6.23
CA PHE A 56 -6.34 5.41 6.62
C PHE A 56 -5.03 6.05 6.18
N PHE A 57 -5.11 7.25 5.63
CA PHE A 57 -3.99 8.16 5.51
C PHE A 57 -3.98 9.06 6.74
N GLU A 58 -2.85 9.10 7.42
CA GLU A 58 -2.72 9.78 8.71
C GLU A 58 -1.54 10.73 8.72
N THR A 59 -1.72 11.83 9.44
CA THR A 59 -0.70 12.83 9.75
C THR A 59 -0.72 13.08 11.26
N ALA A 60 0.17 13.93 11.75
CA ALA A 60 0.17 14.39 13.15
C ALA A 60 -1.20 14.85 13.66
N SER A 61 -1.96 15.53 12.79
CA SER A 61 -3.15 16.27 13.17
C SER A 61 -4.45 15.67 12.65
N GLU A 62 -4.37 14.72 11.71
CA GLU A 62 -5.53 14.27 10.96
C GLU A 62 -5.44 12.78 10.61
N SER A 63 -6.57 12.09 10.67
CA SER A 63 -6.75 10.74 10.13
C SER A 63 -7.90 10.76 9.13
N LYS A 64 -7.61 10.40 7.87
CA LYS A 64 -8.58 10.32 6.77
C LYS A 64 -8.68 8.89 6.29
N ARG A 65 -9.89 8.33 6.31
CA ARG A 65 -10.15 7.02 5.69
C ARG A 65 -9.94 7.14 4.17
N LEU A 66 -9.25 6.17 3.57
CA LEU A 66 -9.16 6.07 2.12
C LEU A 66 -10.54 5.73 1.54
N ASP A 67 -10.94 6.46 0.51
CA ASP A 67 -12.20 6.22 -0.18
C ASP A 67 -12.16 4.87 -0.91
N MET A 68 -13.03 3.95 -0.51
CA MET A 68 -13.14 2.60 -1.05
C MET A 68 -14.60 2.23 -1.15
N ASP A 69 -14.95 1.54 -2.25
CA ASP A 69 -16.32 1.07 -2.46
C ASP A 69 -16.68 0.01 -1.40
N ALA A 70 -17.95 -0.07 -1.02
CA ALA A 70 -18.41 -1.01 -0.01
C ALA A 70 -18.07 -2.47 -0.39
N GLY A 71 -17.52 -3.22 0.57
CA GLY A 71 -17.10 -4.61 0.36
C GLY A 71 -15.79 -4.76 -0.42
N THR A 72 -15.03 -3.69 -0.64
CA THR A 72 -13.65 -3.78 -1.13
C THR A 72 -12.77 -4.43 -0.07
N ARG A 73 -11.99 -5.44 -0.49
CA ARG A 73 -11.06 -6.19 0.35
C ARG A 73 -9.69 -6.14 -0.30
N ILE A 74 -8.76 -5.41 0.31
CA ILE A 74 -7.38 -5.28 -0.15
C ILE A 74 -6.61 -6.57 0.16
N VAL A 75 -6.00 -7.15 -0.87
CA VAL A 75 -5.18 -8.37 -0.77
C VAL A 75 -3.68 -8.05 -0.81
N SER A 76 -3.31 -6.94 -1.45
CA SER A 76 -1.93 -6.44 -1.44
C SER A 76 -1.90 -4.91 -1.49
N PHE A 77 -0.86 -4.32 -0.89
CA PHE A 77 -0.69 -2.88 -0.78
C PHE A 77 0.77 -2.48 -0.94
N ALA A 78 1.02 -1.44 -1.72
CA ALA A 78 2.33 -0.83 -1.92
C ALA A 78 2.26 0.68 -1.71
N PHE A 79 3.36 1.26 -1.24
CA PHE A 79 3.42 2.66 -0.84
C PHE A 79 4.75 3.30 -1.23
N ASP A 80 4.67 4.38 -2.01
CA ASP A 80 5.79 5.26 -2.24
C ASP A 80 5.88 6.24 -1.08
N ARG A 81 6.91 6.03 -0.26
CA ARG A 81 7.17 6.76 0.97
C ARG A 81 7.62 8.20 0.74
N LYS A 82 7.99 8.56 -0.49
CA LYS A 82 8.47 9.89 -0.85
C LYS A 82 7.31 10.78 -1.30
N GLU A 83 6.52 10.32 -2.27
CA GLU A 83 5.42 11.11 -2.84
C GLU A 83 4.06 10.86 -2.15
N GLY A 84 3.99 9.82 -1.31
CA GLY A 84 2.75 9.41 -0.65
C GLY A 84 1.75 8.79 -1.61
N VAL A 85 2.23 8.09 -2.63
CA VAL A 85 1.38 7.34 -3.56
C VAL A 85 1.15 5.95 -3.02
N SER A 86 -0.09 5.47 -3.10
CA SER A 86 -0.44 4.10 -2.72
C SER A 86 -1.06 3.36 -3.89
N ALA A 87 -0.68 2.09 -4.04
CA ALA A 87 -1.31 1.15 -4.95
C ALA A 87 -1.85 -0.03 -4.15
N ALA A 88 -3.16 -0.24 -4.18
CA ALA A 88 -3.82 -1.33 -3.48
C ALA A 88 -4.50 -2.26 -4.49
N LEU A 89 -4.19 -3.55 -4.43
CA LEU A 89 -4.85 -4.59 -5.21
C LEU A 89 -5.96 -5.19 -4.36
N ASP A 90 -7.18 -5.20 -4.87
CA ASP A 90 -8.32 -5.82 -4.20
C ASP A 90 -8.55 -7.28 -4.62
N SER A 91 -9.37 -7.99 -3.86
CA SER A 91 -9.71 -9.39 -4.08
C SER A 91 -10.52 -9.65 -5.36
N ARG A 92 -10.94 -8.59 -6.07
CA ARG A 92 -11.63 -8.68 -7.37
C ARG A 92 -10.67 -8.38 -8.53
N GLY A 93 -9.37 -8.26 -8.26
CA GLY A 93 -8.36 -7.95 -9.27
C GLY A 93 -8.42 -6.50 -9.75
N LYS A 94 -8.93 -5.56 -8.96
CA LYS A 94 -8.89 -4.13 -9.28
C LYS A 94 -7.73 -3.42 -8.58
N LEU A 95 -7.11 -2.50 -9.31
CA LEU A 95 -6.10 -1.59 -8.79
C LEU A 95 -6.78 -0.32 -8.27
N HIS A 96 -6.56 0.01 -7.01
CA HIS A 96 -6.93 1.29 -6.39
C HIS A 96 -5.67 2.14 -6.24
N LEU A 97 -5.67 3.32 -6.87
CA LEU A 97 -4.57 4.28 -6.74
C LEU A 97 -4.98 5.46 -5.87
N TYR A 98 -4.10 5.84 -4.95
CA TYR A 98 -4.26 7.00 -4.09
C TYR A 98 -3.02 7.89 -4.15
N ARG A 99 -3.24 9.20 -4.07
CA ARG A 99 -2.19 10.18 -3.77
C ARG A 99 -2.55 10.82 -2.44
N LYS A 100 -1.78 10.49 -1.40
CA LYS A 100 -2.11 10.74 0.00
C LYS A 100 -3.49 10.15 0.32
N ALA A 101 -4.42 10.95 0.81
CA ALA A 101 -5.80 10.51 1.11
C ALA A 101 -6.75 10.54 -0.11
N VAL A 102 -6.30 11.03 -1.27
CA VAL A 102 -7.18 11.27 -2.43
C VAL A 102 -7.13 10.08 -3.37
N ARG A 103 -8.30 9.50 -3.68
CA ARG A 103 -8.44 8.45 -4.69
C ARG A 103 -8.17 9.05 -6.07
N VAL A 104 -7.15 8.53 -6.74
CA VAL A 104 -6.83 8.86 -8.15
C VAL A 104 -7.78 8.12 -9.08
N GLY A 105 -8.04 6.84 -8.79
CA GLY A 105 -8.99 6.04 -9.55
C GLY A 105 -8.98 4.57 -9.17
N VAL A 106 -9.88 3.82 -9.79
CA VAL A 106 -9.91 2.36 -9.74
C VAL A 106 -9.91 1.80 -11.14
N PHE A 107 -9.03 0.84 -11.38
CA PHE A 107 -8.70 0.35 -12.70
C PHE A 107 -8.82 -1.16 -12.74
N ASP A 108 -9.38 -1.68 -13.82
CA ASP A 108 -9.38 -3.11 -14.08
C ASP A 108 -7.95 -3.59 -14.36
N THR A 109 -7.59 -4.73 -13.80
CA THR A 109 -6.32 -5.38 -14.08
C THR A 109 -6.56 -6.71 -14.80
N PRO A 110 -5.57 -7.22 -15.55
CA PRO A 110 -5.66 -8.56 -16.15
C PRO A 110 -5.39 -9.68 -15.13
N LEU A 111 -5.25 -9.35 -13.84
CA LEU A 111 -4.87 -10.29 -12.79
C LEU A 111 -6.09 -11.06 -12.27
N GLN A 112 -5.86 -12.33 -11.94
CA GLN A 112 -6.86 -13.24 -11.41
C GLN A 112 -6.46 -13.63 -9.99
N ILE A 113 -7.18 -13.10 -9.00
CA ILE A 113 -6.86 -13.37 -7.60
C ILE A 113 -7.42 -14.73 -7.21
N GLU A 114 -6.52 -15.68 -7.01
CA GLU A 114 -6.81 -17.05 -6.59
C GLU A 114 -6.22 -17.29 -5.19
N ASP A 115 -6.86 -18.14 -4.39
CA ASP A 115 -6.50 -18.35 -2.99
C ASP A 115 -5.15 -19.09 -2.81
N ASP A 116 -4.72 -19.84 -3.83
CA ASP A 116 -3.48 -20.63 -3.85
C ASP A 116 -2.28 -19.84 -4.40
N LEU A 117 -2.51 -18.64 -4.94
CA LEU A 117 -1.47 -17.76 -5.40
C LEU A 117 -1.22 -16.62 -4.41
N GLN A 118 -0.03 -16.02 -4.52
CA GLN A 118 0.39 -14.96 -3.60
C GLN A 118 0.36 -13.60 -4.30
N PRO A 119 -0.75 -12.86 -4.22
CA PRO A 119 -0.83 -11.55 -4.82
C PRO A 119 0.14 -10.59 -4.12
N ALA A 120 0.81 -9.77 -4.91
CA ALA A 120 1.75 -8.77 -4.40
C ALA A 120 1.65 -7.47 -5.21
N ALA A 121 2.06 -6.39 -4.57
CA ALA A 121 2.09 -5.06 -5.14
C ALA A 121 3.42 -4.41 -4.77
N SER A 122 3.97 -3.63 -5.68
CA SER A 122 5.15 -2.81 -5.45
C SER A 122 5.02 -1.51 -6.24
N ILE A 123 5.75 -0.48 -5.80
CA ILE A 123 5.80 0.82 -6.46
C ILE A 123 7.25 1.28 -6.50
N SER A 124 7.66 1.81 -7.66
CA SER A 124 8.96 2.45 -7.81
C SER A 124 9.07 3.71 -6.95
N GLU A 125 10.27 4.02 -6.48
CA GLU A 125 10.50 5.22 -5.66
C GLU A 125 10.36 6.48 -6.54
N GLY A 126 9.63 7.49 -6.06
CA GLY A 126 9.25 8.65 -6.86
C GLY A 126 7.97 8.44 -7.67
N GLY A 127 7.44 7.22 -7.68
CA GLY A 127 6.08 6.94 -8.14
C GLY A 127 5.92 7.13 -9.64
N ASP A 128 6.73 6.49 -10.47
CA ASP A 128 6.49 6.49 -11.92
C ASP A 128 5.59 5.33 -12.34
N HIS A 129 5.79 4.18 -11.70
CA HIS A 129 5.09 2.92 -12.01
C HIS A 129 4.71 2.17 -10.75
N CYS A 130 3.55 1.51 -10.81
CA CYS A 130 3.20 0.44 -9.87
C CYS A 130 3.14 -0.90 -10.60
N PHE A 131 3.50 -1.94 -9.87
CA PHE A 131 3.64 -3.29 -10.37
C PHE A 131 2.80 -4.19 -9.48
N LEU A 132 1.96 -4.99 -10.11
CA LEU A 132 1.02 -5.86 -9.43
C LEU A 132 1.23 -7.27 -9.96
N THR A 133 1.03 -8.26 -9.11
CA THR A 133 1.01 -9.66 -9.53
C THR A 133 -0.08 -10.40 -8.79
N ASP A 134 -0.70 -11.36 -9.47
CA ASP A 134 -1.53 -12.40 -8.83
C ASP A 134 -0.69 -13.61 -8.40
N GLY A 135 0.59 -13.69 -8.78
CA GLY A 135 1.47 -14.85 -8.57
C GLY A 135 1.78 -15.62 -9.86
N ALA A 136 0.97 -15.47 -10.92
CA ALA A 136 1.13 -16.12 -12.23
C ALA A 136 1.33 -15.11 -13.38
N ARG A 137 0.91 -13.86 -13.19
CA ARG A 137 1.09 -12.75 -14.13
C ARG A 137 1.57 -11.52 -13.39
N ILE A 138 2.32 -10.66 -14.07
CA ILE A 138 2.72 -9.33 -13.60
C ILE A 138 2.05 -8.30 -14.50
N ALA A 139 1.38 -7.32 -13.91
CA ALA A 139 0.80 -6.18 -14.59
C ALA A 139 1.51 -4.90 -14.13
N ILE A 140 1.93 -4.08 -15.09
CA ILE A 140 2.67 -2.83 -14.86
C ILE A 140 1.78 -1.67 -15.29
N PHE A 141 1.53 -0.74 -14.37
CA PHE A 141 0.71 0.44 -14.61
C PHE A 141 1.53 1.71 -14.38
N ASP A 142 1.20 2.77 -15.11
CA ASP A 142 1.58 4.11 -14.68
C ASP A 142 0.67 4.60 -13.54
N LEU A 143 1.02 5.72 -12.91
CA LEU A 143 0.22 6.28 -11.82
C LEU A 143 -1.09 6.96 -12.25
N THR A 144 -1.38 7.02 -13.55
CA THR A 144 -2.71 7.41 -14.05
C THR A 144 -3.66 6.21 -14.13
N GLY A 145 -3.15 5.01 -13.84
CA GLY A 145 -3.88 3.74 -13.90
C GLY A 145 -3.93 3.14 -15.30
N LYS A 146 -3.09 3.62 -16.23
CA LYS A 146 -2.99 3.02 -17.55
C LYS A 146 -2.04 1.81 -17.51
N LEU A 147 -2.54 0.67 -17.98
CA LEU A 147 -1.75 -0.54 -18.17
C LEU A 147 -0.68 -0.30 -19.25
N GLN A 148 0.58 -0.48 -18.88
CA GLN A 148 1.73 -0.34 -19.77
C GLN A 148 2.15 -1.70 -20.33
N LYS A 149 2.14 -2.74 -19.49
CA LYS A 149 2.64 -4.07 -19.85
C LYS A 149 2.04 -5.17 -18.98
N THR A 150 1.87 -6.34 -19.58
CA THR A 150 1.57 -7.59 -18.88
C THR A 150 2.66 -8.61 -19.19
N ILE A 151 3.06 -9.40 -18.20
CA ILE A 151 4.03 -10.47 -18.32
C ILE A 151 3.39 -11.73 -17.76
N GLU A 152 3.26 -12.78 -18.57
CA GLU A 152 2.85 -14.10 -18.08
C GLU A 152 4.05 -14.87 -17.57
N LEU A 153 3.88 -15.57 -16.45
CA LEU A 153 4.90 -16.40 -15.84
C LEU A 153 4.60 -17.87 -16.10
N HIS A 154 5.64 -18.66 -16.28
CA HIS A 154 5.54 -20.12 -16.42
C HIS A 154 5.77 -20.86 -15.08
N PHE A 155 5.78 -20.10 -13.98
CA PHE A 155 5.98 -20.56 -12.61
C PHE A 155 5.25 -19.61 -11.65
N SER A 156 5.00 -20.06 -10.42
CA SER A 156 4.40 -19.23 -9.37
C SER A 156 5.46 -18.41 -8.63
N LEU A 157 5.13 -17.16 -8.31
CA LEU A 157 5.96 -16.30 -7.46
C LEU A 157 5.67 -16.53 -5.98
N GLY A 158 6.71 -16.80 -5.20
CA GLY A 158 6.65 -16.78 -3.73
C GLY A 158 7.06 -15.43 -3.11
N ALA A 159 7.70 -14.57 -3.88
CA ALA A 159 8.09 -13.22 -3.45
C ALA A 159 8.13 -12.28 -4.66
N PHE A 160 7.91 -11.00 -4.40
CA PHE A 160 7.87 -9.96 -5.42
C PHE A 160 8.46 -8.68 -4.85
N GLY A 161 9.31 -8.01 -5.63
CA GLY A 161 9.95 -6.75 -5.28
C GLY A 161 10.23 -5.97 -6.54
N VAL A 162 10.54 -4.69 -6.40
CA VAL A 162 10.94 -3.83 -7.53
C VAL A 162 12.07 -2.93 -7.04
N SER A 163 13.08 -2.69 -7.89
CA SER A 163 14.15 -1.74 -7.59
C SER A 163 13.60 -0.32 -7.46
N PRO A 164 14.23 0.58 -6.68
CA PRO A 164 13.77 1.95 -6.54
C PRO A 164 13.58 2.68 -7.88
N ASP A 165 14.44 2.41 -8.87
CA ASP A 165 14.37 3.01 -10.20
C ASP A 165 13.34 2.36 -11.14
N GLY A 166 12.61 1.34 -10.68
CA GLY A 166 11.58 0.64 -11.45
C GLY A 166 12.11 -0.21 -12.62
N LYS A 167 13.43 -0.37 -12.77
CA LYS A 167 14.03 -1.07 -13.92
C LYS A 167 14.19 -2.57 -13.71
N THR A 168 14.15 -3.04 -12.46
CA THR A 168 14.33 -4.45 -12.10
C THR A 168 13.18 -4.92 -11.20
N ILE A 169 12.71 -6.13 -11.46
CA ILE A 169 11.68 -6.86 -10.70
C ILE A 169 12.34 -8.13 -10.15
#